data_AF-B4D9E2-F1
#
_entry.id   AF-B4D9E2-F1
#
_cell.length_a   1.000
_cell.length_b   1.000
_cell.length_c   1.000
_cell.angle_alpha   90.00
_cell.angle_beta   90.00
_cell.angle_gamma   90.00
#
_symmetry.space_group_name_H-M   'P 1'
#
loop_
_entity.id
_entity.type
_entity.pdbx_description
1 polymer ?
#
loop_
_entity_poly.entity_id
_entity_poly.type
_entity_poly.pdbx_seq_one_letter_code
_entity_poly.pdbx_strand_id
1 'polypeptide(L)'
;MGERLAGYEVSIFGRRRELAAQPVIVANGFSGGDFIADNVAHTGNWTTIDVLTDVVLDSSTVCNISGLAASSATLPAGKQIFGSFTSITLTSGSIIAYR
;
A
#
# COMPACT_ATOMS: atom_id res chain seq x y z
N MET A 1 -16.08 -19.58 -45.42
CA MET A 1 -17.08 -20.01 -44.43
C MET A 1 -16.35 -20.01 -43.10
N GLY A 2 -16.52 -18.97 -42.30
CA GLY A 2 -15.82 -18.81 -41.01
C GLY A 2 -16.84 -18.97 -39.90
N GLU A 3 -16.76 -20.06 -39.15
CA GLU A 3 -17.61 -20.25 -37.97
C GLU A 3 -17.27 -19.19 -36.92
N ARG A 4 -18.28 -18.39 -36.53
CA ARG A 4 -18.18 -17.44 -35.42
C ARG A 4 -18.39 -18.21 -34.12
N LEU A 5 -17.34 -18.36 -33.32
CA LEU A 5 -17.49 -18.62 -31.88
C LEU A 5 -17.48 -17.27 -31.16
N ALA A 6 -18.42 -17.12 -30.23
CA ALA A 6 -18.79 -15.86 -29.62
C ALA A 6 -17.57 -15.10 -29.02
N GLY A 7 -17.42 -13.84 -29.43
CA GLY A 7 -16.73 -12.82 -28.63
C GLY A 7 -15.35 -12.34 -29.12
N TYR A 8 -14.71 -12.96 -30.11
CA TYR A 8 -13.42 -12.46 -30.62
C TYR A 8 -13.32 -12.55 -32.15
N GLU A 9 -13.22 -11.40 -32.82
CA GLU A 9 -12.87 -11.31 -34.24
C GLU A 9 -11.36 -11.56 -34.38
N VAL A 10 -10.95 -12.78 -34.72
CA VAL A 10 -9.55 -13.08 -35.06
C VAL A 10 -9.34 -12.78 -36.55
N SER A 11 -8.88 -11.56 -36.86
CA SER A 11 -8.36 -11.24 -38.19
C SER A 11 -6.88 -11.60 -38.25
N ILE A 12 -6.54 -12.74 -38.85
CA ILE A 12 -5.20 -13.33 -38.86
C ILE A 12 -4.20 -12.67 -39.85
N PHE A 13 -4.50 -11.48 -40.37
CA PHE A 13 -3.60 -10.75 -41.27
C PHE A 13 -3.29 -9.36 -40.72
N GLY A 14 -2.07 -9.22 -40.19
CA GLY A 14 -1.50 -7.98 -39.69
C GLY A 14 -1.12 -8.10 -38.22
N ARG A 15 0.18 -8.19 -37.92
CA ARG A 15 0.71 -8.21 -36.55
C ARG A 15 0.38 -6.90 -35.83
N ARG A 16 -0.82 -6.78 -35.27
CA ARG A 16 -1.06 -5.86 -34.17
C ARG A 16 -0.46 -6.51 -32.94
N ARG A 17 0.80 -6.15 -32.64
CA ARG A 17 1.34 -6.33 -31.29
C ARG A 17 0.48 -5.45 -30.40
N GLU A 18 -0.60 -6.01 -29.88
CA GLU A 18 -1.28 -5.44 -28.75
C GLU A 18 -0.28 -5.51 -27.60
N LEU A 19 0.46 -4.42 -27.44
CA LEU A 19 1.32 -4.21 -26.29
C LEU A 19 0.35 -4.11 -25.12
N ALA A 20 0.02 -5.26 -24.52
CA ALA A 20 -0.70 -5.31 -23.26
C ALA A 20 0.01 -4.33 -22.33
N ALA A 21 -0.73 -3.33 -21.83
CA ALA A 21 -0.20 -2.31 -20.94
C ALA A 21 0.60 -3.02 -19.84
N GLN A 22 1.94 -2.92 -19.90
CA GLN A 22 2.77 -3.52 -18.87
C GLN A 22 2.49 -2.75 -17.59
N PRO A 23 2.14 -3.42 -16.48
CA PRO A 23 1.89 -2.71 -15.25
C PRO A 23 3.17 -1.95 -14.89
N VAL A 24 3.08 -0.62 -14.80
CA VAL A 24 4.15 0.17 -14.21
C VAL A 24 4.23 -0.24 -12.75
N ILE A 25 5.28 -0.96 -12.39
CA ILE A 25 5.56 -1.28 -11.00
C ILE A 25 6.13 0.01 -10.39
N VAL A 26 5.28 0.79 -9.74
CA VAL A 26 5.72 1.92 -8.91
C VAL A 26 6.19 1.34 -7.59
N ALA A 27 7.45 1.56 -7.22
CA ALA A 27 7.96 1.14 -5.93
C ALA A 27 7.35 1.99 -4.81
N ASN A 28 7.08 1.37 -3.66
CA ASN A 28 6.56 2.07 -2.48
C ASN A 28 7.54 3.19 -2.07
N GLY A 29 7.02 4.40 -1.86
CA GLY A 29 7.84 5.57 -1.52
C GLY A 29 8.34 6.39 -2.71
N PHE A 30 8.01 6.00 -3.96
CA PHE A 30 8.27 6.84 -5.14
C PHE A 30 7.59 8.23 -5.02
N SER A 31 6.42 8.27 -4.39
CA SER A 31 5.66 9.50 -4.14
C SER A 31 6.05 10.20 -2.82
N GLY A 32 7.14 9.75 -2.18
CA GLY A 32 7.60 10.24 -0.89
C GLY A 32 6.91 9.56 0.30
N GLY A 33 7.14 10.13 1.48
CA GLY A 33 6.54 9.66 2.72
C GLY A 33 6.62 10.72 3.82
N ASP A 34 5.89 10.46 4.90
CA ASP A 34 5.77 11.32 6.07
C ASP A 34 6.46 10.65 7.27
N PHE A 35 7.37 11.37 7.93
CA PHE A 35 8.02 10.91 9.15
C PHE A 35 7.13 11.23 10.35
N ILE A 36 6.77 10.21 11.13
CA ILE A 36 5.87 10.33 12.28
C ILE A 36 6.60 9.79 13.50
N ALA A 37 6.84 10.66 14.48
CA ALA A 37 7.53 10.35 15.73
C ALA A 37 6.86 10.98 16.95
N ASP A 38 5.60 11.42 16.80
CA ASP A 38 4.80 12.03 17.84
C ASP A 38 3.50 11.24 18.06
N ASN A 39 2.75 11.67 19.08
CA ASN A 39 1.50 11.04 19.52
C ASN A 39 0.25 11.73 18.96
N VAL A 40 0.39 12.57 17.93
CA VAL A 40 -0.73 13.25 17.28
C VAL A 40 -1.26 12.37 16.15
N ALA A 41 -2.56 12.47 15.86
CA ALA A 41 -3.14 11.79 14.72
C ALA A 41 -2.71 12.47 13.42
N HIS A 42 -1.97 11.75 12.59
CA HIS A 42 -1.60 12.19 11.24
C HIS A 42 -2.58 11.58 10.24
N THR A 43 -3.22 12.41 9.43
CA THR A 43 -4.14 11.97 8.38
C THR A 43 -3.52 12.10 7.00
N GLY A 44 -3.78 11.12 6.14
CA GLY A 44 -3.12 11.02 4.85
C GLY A 44 -3.58 9.82 4.06
N ASN A 45 -2.82 9.44 3.04
CA ASN A 45 -3.05 8.21 2.30
C ASN A 45 -1.71 7.52 2.09
N TRP A 46 -1.44 6.51 2.91
CA TRP A 46 -0.19 5.76 2.88
C TRP A 46 -0.45 4.31 2.54
N THR A 47 0.49 3.74 1.78
CA THR A 47 0.45 2.37 1.27
C THR A 47 1.42 1.44 2.01
N THR A 48 2.44 2.02 2.65
CA THR A 48 3.48 1.28 3.37
C THR A 48 3.95 2.06 4.58
N ILE A 49 4.25 1.37 5.68
CA ILE A 49 4.88 1.94 6.87
C ILE A 49 6.19 1.20 7.15
N ASP A 50 7.28 1.94 7.33
CA ASP A 50 8.53 1.44 7.87
C ASP A 50 8.70 1.83 9.33
N VAL A 51 8.95 0.82 10.16
CA VAL A 51 9.13 0.98 11.59
C VAL A 51 10.61 1.23 11.90
N LEU A 52 10.95 2.45 12.34
CA LEU A 52 12.34 2.85 12.62
C LEU A 52 12.80 2.42 14.02
N THR A 53 11.92 2.53 14.99
CA THR A 53 12.12 2.06 16.37
C THR A 53 10.95 1.16 16.75
N ASP A 54 11.06 0.39 17.82
CA ASP A 54 9.90 -0.33 18.35
C ASP A 54 8.72 0.63 18.54
N VAL A 55 7.58 0.29 17.93
CA VAL A 55 6.42 1.18 17.80
C VAL A 55 5.19 0.50 18.36
N VAL A 56 4.39 1.27 19.08
CA VAL A 56 3.04 0.86 19.47
C VAL A 56 2.06 1.81 18.77
N LEU A 57 1.16 1.24 17.97
CA LEU A 57 0.09 1.98 17.32
C LEU A 57 -1.04 2.22 18.32
N ASP A 58 -1.58 3.44 18.28
CA ASP A 58 -2.80 3.75 19.00
C ASP A 58 -4.02 3.19 18.25
N SER A 59 -5.05 2.81 19.02
CA SER A 59 -6.29 2.23 18.48
C SER A 59 -7.09 3.15 17.55
N SER A 60 -6.81 4.46 17.57
CA SER A 60 -7.34 5.44 16.61
C SER A 60 -6.71 5.36 15.22
N THR A 61 -5.64 4.56 15.04
CA THR A 61 -5.05 4.32 13.72
C THR A 61 -6.06 3.63 12.80
N VAL A 62 -6.34 4.24 11.66
CA VAL A 62 -7.31 3.73 10.67
C VAL A 62 -6.53 3.08 9.52
N CYS A 63 -6.69 1.77 9.40
CA CYS A 63 -6.09 0.99 8.32
C CYS A 63 -6.98 -0.17 7.87
N ASN A 64 -6.65 -0.78 6.73
CA ASN A 64 -7.35 -1.94 6.20
C ASN A 64 -6.87 -3.29 6.79
N ILE A 65 -5.99 -3.26 7.79
CA ILE A 65 -5.47 -4.47 8.46
C ILE A 65 -6.26 -4.69 9.74
N SER A 66 -7.19 -5.65 9.71
CA SER A 66 -8.06 -5.95 10.85
C SER A 66 -7.25 -6.30 12.09
N GLY A 67 -7.57 -5.66 13.21
CA GLY A 67 -6.95 -5.91 14.52
C GLY A 67 -5.57 -5.28 14.73
N LEU A 68 -4.93 -4.69 13.71
CA LEU A 68 -3.59 -4.13 13.85
C LEU A 68 -3.53 -2.99 14.89
N ALA A 69 -4.40 -1.99 14.74
CA ALA A 69 -4.48 -0.86 15.66
C ALA A 69 -5.02 -1.25 17.05
N ALA A 70 -5.90 -2.26 17.11
CA ALA A 70 -6.51 -2.71 18.36
C ALA A 70 -5.61 -3.66 19.17
N SER A 71 -4.55 -4.21 18.56
CA SER A 71 -3.71 -5.22 19.20
C SER A 71 -2.85 -4.67 20.33
N SER A 72 -2.60 -3.35 20.39
CA SER A 72 -1.59 -2.71 21.27
C SER A 72 -0.20 -3.37 21.22
N ALA A 73 0.04 -4.20 20.20
CA ALA A 73 1.26 -4.96 20.06
C ALA A 73 2.39 -4.03 19.65
N THR A 74 3.57 -4.28 20.22
CA THR A 74 4.79 -3.63 19.78
C THR A 74 5.20 -4.21 18.43
N LEU A 75 5.22 -3.35 17.43
CA LEU A 75 5.81 -3.59 16.13
C LEU A 75 7.33 -3.40 16.28
N PRO A 76 8.14 -4.45 16.04
CA PRO A 76 9.58 -4.34 16.21
C PRO A 76 10.20 -3.46 15.13
N ALA A 77 11.31 -2.80 15.46
CA ALA A 77 12.11 -2.02 14.52
C ALA A 77 12.55 -2.84 13.28
N GLY A 78 12.64 -2.15 12.14
CA GLY A 78 13.09 -2.73 10.86
C GLY A 78 12.03 -3.59 10.15
N LYS A 79 10.75 -3.47 10.53
CA LYS A 79 9.64 -4.09 9.80
C LYS A 79 8.97 -3.10 8.87
N GLN A 80 8.49 -3.61 7.75
CA GLN A 80 7.63 -2.89 6.83
C GLN A 80 6.23 -3.50 6.89
N ILE A 81 5.21 -2.66 6.91
CA ILE A 81 3.81 -3.06 6.91
C ILE A 81 3.14 -2.47 5.68
N PHE A 82 2.59 -3.35 4.84
CA PHE A 82 1.88 -2.97 3.63
C PHE A 82 0.38 -2.97 3.89
N GLY A 83 -0.27 -1.86 3.59
CA GLY A 83 -1.69 -1.66 3.86
C GLY A 83 -2.13 -0.27 3.44
N SER A 84 -3.44 -0.04 3.40
CA SER A 84 -3.98 1.30 3.25
C SER A 84 -4.16 1.90 4.63
N PHE A 85 -3.46 3.00 4.89
CA PHE A 85 -3.53 3.78 6.12
C PHE A 85 -4.08 5.17 5.79
N THR A 86 -5.17 5.56 6.45
CA THR A 86 -5.79 6.88 6.27
C THR A 86 -5.59 7.80 7.47
N SER A 87 -5.28 7.20 8.63
CA SER A 87 -4.90 7.91 9.84
C SER A 87 -3.90 7.05 10.60
N ILE A 88 -2.79 7.65 11.05
CA ILE A 88 -1.79 6.98 11.87
C ILE A 88 -1.58 7.79 13.14
N THR A 89 -1.73 7.13 14.29
CA THR A 89 -1.46 7.70 15.60
C THR A 89 -0.57 6.72 16.35
N LEU A 90 0.54 7.21 16.90
CA LEU A 90 1.45 6.39 17.68
C LEU A 90 1.19 6.57 19.17
N THR A 91 1.34 5.51 19.95
CA THR A 91 1.51 5.59 21.41
C THR A 91 2.99 5.78 21.76
N SER A 92 3.90 5.18 20.99
CA SER A 92 5.35 5.37 21.14
C SER A 92 6.11 4.98 19.88
N GLY A 93 7.37 5.43 19.81
CA GLY A 93 8.30 5.08 18.74
C GLY A 93 8.27 6.03 17.56
N SER A 94 8.82 5.58 16.42
CA SER A 94 8.91 6.38 15.21
C SER A 94 8.77 5.51 13.97
N ILE A 95 8.10 6.06 12.95
CA ILE A 95 7.86 5.40 11.66
C ILE A 95 8.07 6.38 10.50
N ILE A 96 8.20 5.83 9.30
CA ILE A 96 8.03 6.56 8.04
C ILE A 96 6.86 5.92 7.29
N ALA A 97 5.86 6.72 6.92
CA ALA A 97 4.70 6.28 6.17
C ALA A 97 4.81 6.73 4.70
N TYR A 98 4.84 5.81 3.75
CA TYR A 98 5.03 6.08 2.32
C TYR A 98 3.73 6.10 1.53
N ARG A 99 3.73 6.87 0.43
CA ARG A 99 2.61 6.99 -0.51
C ARG A 99 2.79 6.07 -1.71
#